data_AF-A0A564SDZ5-F1
#
_entry.id   AF-A0A564SDZ5-F1
#
_cell.length_a   1.000
_cell.length_b   1.000
_cell.length_c   1.000
_cell.angle_alpha   90.00
_cell.angle_beta   90.00
_cell.angle_gamma   90.00
#
_symmetry.space_group_name_H-M   'P 1'
#
loop_
_entity.id
_entity.type
_entity.pdbx_description
1 polymer ?
#
loop_
_entity_poly.entity_id
_entity_poly.type
_entity_poly.pdbx_seq_one_letter_code
_entity_poly.pdbx_strand_id
1 'polypeptide(L)'
;MAACSNQSNHLSSTNSSSSVEQSQSDSSDRSSEEEKVDTSAYDDIISKYQTAVADNQTDASINPLVVTYANSQTSPASTVYTYRDLDGNGVDELILAFKPGKLFKEHVITDIYTISKDSGQVIRLTEGQQLGMLGERMTLAYLMDNIFSYYGSAGTMAGEGSGYHFSSDGQSLIKDDSDSGAEKADLSNWGWKDLSSASTESSTASQTQTSSSALKPDELKNGNYKSAVGTWKSSNGQTIKITSDGQFELWGHTYPINKVTQNQYVSGIYSLTYVDSDPTGNTPIELCPKGVRDGSDAGDNSKDRILATNGMPSEESYFYRVD
;
A
#
# COMPACT_ATOMS: atom_id res chain seq x y z
N MET A 1 44.34 -60.74 28.30
CA MET A 1 43.78 -61.89 29.05
C MET A 1 42.62 -61.32 29.86
N ALA A 2 41.36 -61.39 29.41
CA ALA A 2 40.51 -62.57 29.20
C ALA A 2 40.07 -63.22 30.52
N ALA A 3 38.84 -63.66 30.78
CA ALA A 3 37.51 -63.57 30.13
C ALA A 3 36.51 -64.42 30.98
N CYS A 4 35.19 -64.29 30.71
CA CYS A 4 34.07 -65.18 31.14
C CYS A 4 33.62 -65.13 32.63
N SER A 5 32.37 -65.48 33.02
CA SER A 5 31.09 -65.64 32.26
C SER A 5 29.84 -65.73 33.17
N ASN A 6 28.88 -64.79 33.01
CA ASN A 6 27.44 -64.97 32.73
C ASN A 6 26.59 -66.07 33.45
N GLN A 7 25.43 -65.70 34.06
CA GLN A 7 24.10 -66.19 33.64
C GLN A 7 22.85 -65.56 34.35
N SER A 8 22.01 -64.94 33.52
CA SER A 8 20.51 -64.97 33.48
C SER A 8 19.63 -65.01 34.74
N ASN A 9 18.62 -64.12 34.77
CA ASN A 9 17.27 -64.42 35.28
C ASN A 9 16.19 -63.59 34.51
N HIS A 10 15.02 -64.20 34.23
CA HIS A 10 13.90 -63.59 33.50
C HIS A 10 12.57 -64.28 33.91
N LEU A 11 11.43 -63.59 33.69
CA LEU A 11 10.01 -63.99 33.91
C LEU A 11 9.34 -63.79 35.31
N SER A 12 8.75 -62.59 35.45
CA SER A 12 7.29 -62.31 35.48
C SER A 12 6.29 -62.92 36.51
N SER A 13 5.34 -62.03 36.91
CA SER A 13 3.98 -62.28 37.46
C SER A 13 3.89 -62.60 38.98
N THR A 14 2.94 -62.11 39.79
CA THR A 14 1.62 -61.46 39.53
C THR A 14 1.13 -60.61 40.74
N ASN A 15 0.26 -59.62 40.48
CA ASN A 15 -0.78 -58.99 41.36
C ASN A 15 -0.50 -58.60 42.82
N SER A 16 -0.74 -57.31 43.11
CA SER A 16 -1.57 -56.86 44.25
C SER A 16 -2.14 -55.46 43.98
N SER A 17 -3.46 -55.29 44.12
CA SER A 17 -4.15 -54.01 43.96
C SER A 17 -4.01 -53.14 45.22
N SER A 18 -3.88 -51.82 45.04
CA SER A 18 -4.28 -50.86 46.06
C SER A 18 -4.94 -49.64 45.41
N SER A 19 -6.06 -49.21 45.97
CA SER A 19 -6.91 -48.15 45.44
C SER A 19 -6.26 -46.77 45.55
N VAL A 20 -6.51 -45.91 44.57
CA VAL A 20 -6.10 -44.50 44.61
C VAL A 20 -7.27 -43.68 45.13
N GLU A 21 -7.10 -42.97 46.25
CA GLU A 21 -8.09 -41.97 46.69
C GLU A 21 -7.98 -40.73 45.81
N GLN A 22 -9.12 -40.31 45.25
CA GLN A 22 -9.19 -39.22 44.30
C GLN A 22 -9.54 -37.91 45.02
N SER A 23 -8.52 -37.17 45.43
CA SER A 23 -8.67 -35.84 46.02
C SER A 23 -9.23 -34.85 45.00
N GLN A 24 -10.51 -34.48 45.12
CA GLN A 24 -11.07 -33.34 44.39
C GLN A 24 -10.49 -32.04 44.97
N SER A 25 -9.55 -31.44 44.24
CA SER A 25 -9.27 -30.01 44.36
C SER A 25 -10.19 -29.26 43.40
N ASP A 26 -11.15 -28.50 43.93
CA ASP A 26 -11.92 -27.54 43.13
C ASP A 26 -10.97 -26.42 42.67
N SER A 27 -10.36 -26.58 41.49
CA SER A 27 -9.70 -25.50 40.78
C SER A 27 -10.77 -24.56 40.28
N SER A 28 -10.96 -23.44 40.97
CA SER A 28 -11.78 -22.36 40.44
C SER A 28 -11.09 -21.81 39.19
N ASP A 29 -11.56 -22.21 38.01
CA ASP A 29 -11.15 -21.65 36.73
C ASP A 29 -11.52 -20.16 36.68
N ARG A 30 -10.63 -19.34 37.23
CA ARG A 30 -10.57 -17.93 36.91
C ARG A 30 -9.90 -17.85 35.54
N SER A 31 -10.72 -17.96 34.51
CA SER A 31 -10.41 -17.44 33.19
C SER A 31 -10.12 -15.95 33.33
N SER A 32 -8.86 -15.61 33.62
CA SER A 32 -8.34 -14.27 33.37
C SER A 32 -8.26 -14.14 31.85
N GLU A 33 -9.34 -13.66 31.25
CA GLU A 33 -9.27 -13.01 29.95
C GLU A 33 -8.22 -11.89 30.11
N GLU A 34 -7.05 -12.06 29.49
CA GLU A 34 -6.07 -10.98 29.47
C GLU A 34 -6.72 -9.78 28.79
N GLU A 35 -6.66 -8.63 29.46
CA GLU A 35 -7.23 -7.39 28.97
C GLU A 35 -6.46 -6.97 27.71
N LYS A 36 -7.01 -7.30 26.53
CA LYS A 36 -6.46 -6.92 25.24
C LYS A 36 -6.21 -5.41 25.22
N VAL A 37 -5.02 -5.02 24.80
CA VAL A 37 -4.63 -3.61 24.70
C VAL A 37 -5.58 -2.88 23.77
N ASP A 38 -6.06 -1.72 24.21
CA ASP A 38 -7.03 -0.93 23.44
C ASP A 38 -6.40 -0.45 22.11
N THR A 39 -7.04 -0.85 21.02
CA THR A 39 -6.62 -0.52 19.65
C THR A 39 -6.99 0.91 19.25
N SER A 40 -7.72 1.67 20.07
CA SER A 40 -8.07 3.08 19.81
C SER A 40 -6.85 3.99 19.63
N ALA A 41 -5.69 3.64 20.21
CA ALA A 41 -4.43 4.37 19.99
C ALA A 41 -3.99 4.38 18.50
N TYR A 42 -4.46 3.43 17.69
CA TYR A 42 -4.23 3.39 16.25
C TYR A 42 -5.13 4.32 15.43
N ASP A 43 -6.21 4.87 16.01
CA ASP A 43 -7.16 5.73 15.27
C ASP A 43 -6.50 7.00 14.73
N ASP A 44 -5.51 7.55 15.44
CA ASP A 44 -4.67 8.67 14.98
C ASP A 44 -3.82 8.27 13.76
N ILE A 45 -3.28 7.04 13.72
CA ILE A 45 -2.53 6.52 12.57
C ILE A 45 -3.47 6.33 11.37
N ILE A 46 -4.63 5.70 11.58
CA ILE A 46 -5.62 5.48 10.52
C ILE A 46 -6.10 6.81 9.94
N SER A 47 -6.45 7.77 10.81
CA SER A 47 -6.82 9.14 10.43
C SER A 47 -5.70 9.83 9.65
N LYS A 48 -4.45 9.67 10.07
CA LYS A 48 -3.28 10.22 9.36
C LYS A 48 -3.13 9.66 7.95
N TYR A 49 -3.27 8.34 7.77
CA TYR A 49 -3.21 7.70 6.44
C TYR A 49 -4.41 8.09 5.57
N GLN A 50 -5.60 8.28 6.16
CA GLN A 50 -6.79 8.79 5.47
C GLN A 50 -6.59 10.23 4.96
N THR A 51 -6.12 11.14 5.83
CA THR A 51 -5.78 12.52 5.46
C THR A 51 -4.72 12.54 4.36
N ALA A 52 -3.67 11.71 4.48
CA ALA A 52 -2.61 11.62 3.48
C ALA A 52 -3.14 11.23 2.08
N VAL A 53 -4.06 10.26 2.02
CA VAL A 53 -4.73 9.85 0.78
C VAL A 53 -5.65 10.94 0.24
N ALA A 54 -6.45 11.58 1.11
CA ALA A 54 -7.42 12.60 0.72
C ALA A 54 -6.77 13.89 0.20
N ASP A 55 -5.76 14.39 0.92
CA ASP A 55 -5.02 15.62 0.57
C ASP A 55 -3.91 15.36 -0.45
N ASN A 56 -3.62 14.09 -0.75
CA ASN A 56 -2.51 13.65 -1.61
C ASN A 56 -1.15 14.22 -1.15
N GLN A 57 -0.91 14.17 0.16
CA GLN A 57 0.32 14.60 0.82
C GLN A 57 0.83 13.51 1.75
N THR A 58 2.15 13.40 1.88
CA THR A 58 2.81 12.45 2.77
C THR A 58 3.94 13.17 3.51
N ASP A 59 4.18 12.75 4.75
CA ASP A 59 5.40 13.09 5.48
C ASP A 59 6.27 11.84 5.68
N ALA A 60 7.37 11.94 6.41
CA ALA A 60 8.31 10.84 6.63
C ALA A 60 7.75 9.67 7.46
N SER A 61 6.66 9.88 8.20
CA SER A 61 6.05 8.87 9.09
C SER A 61 4.92 8.05 8.46
N ILE A 62 4.59 8.33 7.19
CA ILE A 62 3.67 7.57 6.35
C ILE A 62 4.49 6.86 5.26
N ASN A 63 4.09 5.67 4.82
CA ASN A 63 4.65 5.10 3.59
C ASN A 63 4.12 5.87 2.36
N PRO A 64 4.98 6.58 1.59
CA PRO A 64 4.56 7.45 0.50
C PRO A 64 3.86 6.71 -0.65
N LEU A 65 4.02 5.38 -0.70
CA LEU A 65 3.35 4.53 -1.67
C LEU A 65 1.86 4.45 -1.43
N VAL A 66 1.36 4.62 -0.20
CA VAL A 66 -0.09 4.64 0.06
C VAL A 66 -0.77 5.75 -0.74
N VAL A 67 -0.20 6.96 -0.71
CA VAL A 67 -0.69 8.10 -1.49
C VAL A 67 -0.51 7.86 -2.99
N THR A 68 0.64 7.32 -3.39
CA THR A 68 0.98 7.02 -4.79
C THR A 68 0.03 5.99 -5.40
N TYR A 69 -0.30 4.92 -4.69
CA TYR A 69 -1.14 3.83 -5.17
C TYR A 69 -2.64 4.09 -5.03
N ALA A 70 -3.07 4.85 -4.01
CA ALA A 70 -4.45 5.33 -3.93
C ALA A 70 -4.83 6.20 -5.14
N ASN A 71 -3.86 6.91 -5.71
CA ASN A 71 -4.02 7.73 -6.93
C ASN A 71 -3.45 7.09 -8.21
N SER A 72 -2.98 5.83 -8.16
CA SER A 72 -2.37 5.12 -9.29
C SER A 72 -3.40 4.64 -10.32
N GLN A 73 -3.00 4.69 -11.59
CA GLN A 73 -3.90 4.55 -12.75
C GLN A 73 -3.95 3.13 -13.33
N THR A 74 -3.02 2.25 -12.97
CA THR A 74 -3.02 0.85 -13.43
C THR A 74 -4.05 0.00 -12.66
N SER A 75 -4.29 0.35 -11.40
CA SER A 75 -5.45 0.02 -10.57
C SER A 75 -5.29 0.87 -9.31
N PRO A 76 -6.30 1.61 -8.82
CA PRO A 76 -6.22 2.20 -7.50
C PRO A 76 -6.15 1.04 -6.51
N ALA A 77 -4.96 0.78 -5.97
CA ALA A 77 -4.79 -0.26 -4.98
C ALA A 77 -5.25 0.33 -3.66
N SER A 78 -6.54 0.13 -3.33
CA SER A 78 -7.09 0.60 -2.05
C SER A 78 -6.21 0.06 -0.94
N THR A 79 -5.71 0.97 -0.10
CA THR A 79 -5.06 0.56 1.14
C THR A 79 -6.14 0.03 2.07
N VAL A 80 -5.87 -1.12 2.66
CA VAL A 80 -6.65 -1.75 3.71
C VAL A 80 -5.83 -1.83 4.97
N TYR A 81 -6.52 -1.99 6.08
CA TYR A 81 -5.89 -2.30 7.36
C TYR A 81 -6.64 -3.41 8.09
N THR A 82 -5.94 -4.10 8.98
CA THR A 82 -6.54 -5.04 9.92
C THR A 82 -5.78 -4.99 11.25
N TYR A 83 -6.35 -5.61 12.27
CA TYR A 83 -5.75 -5.77 13.58
C TYR A 83 -5.52 -7.26 13.84
N ARG A 84 -4.30 -7.65 14.21
CA ARG A 84 -3.97 -9.04 14.53
C ARG A 84 -2.72 -9.08 15.38
N ASP A 85 -2.81 -9.74 16.52
CA ASP A 85 -1.67 -10.24 17.30
C ASP A 85 -0.88 -11.25 16.45
N LEU A 86 0.30 -10.83 15.98
CA LEU A 86 1.15 -11.63 15.10
C LEU A 86 2.23 -12.39 15.87
N ASP A 87 2.80 -11.81 16.93
CA ASP A 87 3.85 -12.48 17.71
C ASP A 87 3.29 -13.35 18.85
N GLY A 88 2.00 -13.25 19.15
CA GLY A 88 1.32 -13.97 20.22
C GLY A 88 1.50 -13.29 21.58
N ASN A 89 1.90 -12.02 21.63
CA ASN A 89 2.14 -11.32 22.90
C ASN A 89 0.86 -10.81 23.57
N GLY A 90 -0.29 -10.76 22.88
CA GLY A 90 -1.56 -10.23 23.40
C GLY A 90 -1.88 -8.77 23.04
N VAL A 91 -1.01 -8.08 22.28
CA VAL A 91 -1.31 -6.83 21.58
C VAL A 91 -1.69 -7.15 20.14
N ASP A 92 -2.77 -6.57 19.61
CA ASP A 92 -3.02 -6.68 18.17
C ASP A 92 -2.20 -5.61 17.41
N GLU A 93 -1.35 -6.03 16.45
CA GLU A 93 -0.68 -5.10 15.52
C GLU A 93 -1.69 -4.48 14.55
N LEU A 94 -1.54 -3.18 14.27
CA LEU A 94 -2.16 -2.55 13.11
C LEU A 94 -1.31 -2.85 11.86
N ILE A 95 -1.89 -3.55 10.91
CA ILE A 95 -1.24 -3.98 9.67
C ILE A 95 -1.89 -3.24 8.50
N LEU A 96 -1.12 -2.47 7.72
CA LEU A 96 -1.60 -1.85 6.49
C LEU A 96 -1.07 -2.59 5.26
N ALA A 97 -1.93 -2.73 4.25
CA ALA A 97 -1.59 -3.42 3.01
C ALA A 97 -2.33 -2.85 1.79
N PHE A 98 -1.78 -3.06 0.60
CA PHE A 98 -2.53 -2.90 -0.66
C PHE A 98 -3.46 -4.09 -0.89
N LYS A 99 -4.70 -3.83 -1.32
CA LYS A 99 -5.61 -4.90 -1.81
C LYS A 99 -5.06 -5.62 -3.05
N PRO A 100 -5.40 -6.90 -3.25
CA PRO A 100 -5.30 -7.58 -4.54
C PRO A 100 -5.99 -6.78 -5.66
N GLY A 101 -5.40 -6.76 -6.85
CA GLY A 101 -5.88 -6.01 -8.00
C GLY A 101 -5.15 -6.40 -9.29
N LYS A 102 -4.96 -5.42 -10.20
CA LYS A 102 -4.25 -5.70 -11.46
C LYS A 102 -2.76 -5.93 -11.24
N LEU A 103 -2.11 -5.09 -10.43
CA LEU A 103 -0.67 -5.15 -10.13
C LEU A 103 -0.30 -6.32 -9.21
N PHE A 104 -0.84 -6.33 -7.99
CA PHE A 104 -0.59 -7.35 -6.99
C PHE A 104 -1.73 -8.37 -6.99
N LYS A 105 -1.43 -9.68 -6.97
CA LYS A 105 -2.47 -10.74 -6.92
C LYS A 105 -2.91 -11.09 -5.50
N GLU A 106 -2.21 -10.55 -4.51
CA GLU A 106 -2.34 -10.83 -3.10
C GLU A 106 -2.24 -9.50 -2.32
N HIS A 107 -2.53 -9.54 -1.02
CA HIS A 107 -2.28 -8.39 -0.15
C HIS A 107 -0.77 -8.15 -0.02
N VAL A 108 -0.33 -6.90 -0.20
CA VAL A 108 1.07 -6.50 -0.03
C VAL A 108 1.17 -5.59 1.19
N ILE A 109 1.80 -6.08 2.25
CA ILE A 109 2.01 -5.32 3.50
C ILE A 109 2.89 -4.10 3.18
N THR A 110 2.44 -2.92 3.60
CA THR A 110 3.13 -1.63 3.43
C THR A 110 3.69 -1.10 4.74
N ASP A 111 2.99 -1.36 5.85
CA ASP A 111 3.37 -0.96 7.20
C ASP A 111 2.80 -1.87 8.27
N ILE A 112 3.49 -1.92 9.41
CA ILE A 112 3.04 -2.59 10.63
C ILE A 112 3.34 -1.67 11.81
N TYR A 113 2.38 -1.53 12.73
CA TYR A 113 2.51 -0.81 13.97
C TYR A 113 2.09 -1.71 15.14
N THR A 114 2.75 -1.56 16.30
CA THR A 114 2.33 -2.19 17.57
C THR A 114 2.09 -1.12 18.64
N ILE A 115 1.54 -1.49 19.80
CA ILE A 115 1.40 -0.62 20.97
C ILE A 115 2.31 -1.14 22.08
N SER A 116 3.22 -0.27 22.54
CA SER A 116 4.10 -0.52 23.69
C SER A 116 3.28 -0.79 24.95
N LYS A 117 3.33 -2.01 25.50
CA LYS A 117 2.68 -2.32 26.80
C LYS A 117 3.19 -1.46 27.95
N ASP A 118 4.47 -1.07 27.91
CA ASP A 118 5.12 -0.28 28.96
C ASP A 118 4.72 1.21 28.93
N SER A 119 4.43 1.76 27.75
CA SER A 119 4.23 3.21 27.57
C SER A 119 2.91 3.63 26.94
N GLY A 120 2.12 2.69 26.41
CA GLY A 120 0.89 2.96 25.66
C GLY A 120 1.11 3.65 24.30
N GLN A 121 2.37 3.87 23.89
CA GLN A 121 2.70 4.55 22.65
C GLN A 121 2.66 3.60 21.46
N VAL A 122 2.15 4.10 20.33
CA VAL A 122 2.20 3.40 19.04
C VAL A 122 3.63 3.47 18.47
N ILE A 123 4.16 2.32 18.06
CA ILE A 123 5.49 2.16 17.47
C ILE A 123 5.34 1.64 16.04
N ARG A 124 6.01 2.28 15.07
CA ARG A 124 6.08 1.80 13.69
C ARG A 124 7.19 0.74 13.56
N LEU A 125 6.79 -0.51 13.36
CA LEU A 125 7.72 -1.64 13.24
C LEU A 125 8.46 -1.66 11.88
N THR A 126 7.88 -1.02 10.86
CA THR A 126 8.38 -0.95 9.49
C THR A 126 9.27 0.28 9.20
N GLU A 127 9.88 0.88 10.22
CA GLU A 127 10.80 2.01 10.05
C GLU A 127 12.25 1.58 9.75
N GLY A 128 13.04 2.46 9.13
CA GLY A 128 14.48 2.27 8.88
C GLY A 128 14.87 2.09 7.41
N GLN A 129 16.17 2.03 7.12
CA GLN A 129 16.71 2.15 5.76
C GLN A 129 16.30 1.02 4.80
N GLN A 130 16.00 -0.18 5.32
CA GLN A 130 15.49 -1.31 4.52
C GLN A 130 13.96 -1.36 4.56
N LEU A 131 13.35 -1.45 5.75
CA LEU A 131 11.89 -1.57 5.91
C LEU A 131 11.11 -0.35 5.39
N GLY A 132 11.72 0.84 5.34
CA GLY A 132 11.15 2.02 4.70
C GLY A 132 10.99 1.92 3.16
N MET A 133 11.46 0.84 2.52
CA MET A 133 11.30 0.56 1.08
C MET A 133 10.17 -0.45 0.77
N LEU A 134 9.36 -0.82 1.76
CA LEU A 134 8.26 -1.77 1.61
C LEU A 134 7.20 -1.26 0.63
N GLY A 135 6.86 -2.11 -0.33
CA GLY A 135 5.94 -1.84 -1.45
C GLY A 135 6.60 -1.29 -2.72
N GLU A 136 7.80 -0.69 -2.65
CA GLU A 136 8.50 -0.17 -3.85
C GLU A 136 9.47 -1.21 -4.39
N ARG A 137 10.39 -1.68 -3.52
CA ARG A 137 11.45 -2.62 -3.91
C ARG A 137 11.55 -3.85 -3.03
N MET A 138 10.75 -3.91 -1.98
CA MET A 138 10.70 -5.02 -1.06
C MET A 138 9.24 -5.35 -0.73
N THR A 139 8.93 -6.61 -0.58
CA THR A 139 7.66 -7.07 0.02
C THR A 139 7.97 -8.01 1.18
N LEU A 140 7.12 -7.98 2.22
CA LEU A 140 7.11 -8.99 3.27
C LEU A 140 5.99 -10.00 2.98
N ALA A 141 6.32 -11.28 3.07
CA ALA A 141 5.35 -12.35 3.19
C ALA A 141 5.37 -12.86 4.63
N TYR A 142 4.24 -12.76 5.31
CA TYR A 142 4.07 -13.38 6.62
C TYR A 142 4.00 -14.91 6.46
N LEU A 143 4.75 -15.64 7.28
CA LEU A 143 4.82 -17.09 7.33
C LEU A 143 4.04 -17.63 8.54
N MET A 144 3.69 -18.92 8.53
CA MET A 144 2.87 -19.56 9.58
C MET A 144 3.57 -19.72 10.94
N ASP A 145 4.84 -19.35 11.05
CA ASP A 145 5.71 -19.44 12.24
C ASP A 145 6.08 -18.06 12.83
N ASN A 146 5.32 -17.02 12.46
CA ASN A 146 5.47 -15.63 12.90
C ASN A 146 6.73 -14.91 12.36
N ILE A 147 7.36 -15.46 11.32
CA ILE A 147 8.46 -14.83 10.58
C ILE A 147 7.91 -14.13 9.33
N PHE A 148 8.54 -13.03 8.93
CA PHE A 148 8.32 -12.40 7.63
C PHE A 148 9.48 -12.71 6.68
N SER A 149 9.24 -13.47 5.61
CA SER A 149 10.20 -13.57 4.51
C SER A 149 10.19 -12.29 3.68
N TYR A 150 11.37 -11.77 3.30
CA TYR A 150 11.45 -10.57 2.44
C TYR A 150 11.84 -10.93 1.00
N TYR A 151 11.21 -10.26 0.02
CA TYR A 151 11.54 -10.42 -1.40
C TYR A 151 11.96 -9.08 -2.00
N GLY A 152 13.13 -9.06 -2.65
CA GLY A 152 13.61 -7.90 -3.40
C GLY A 152 12.97 -7.77 -4.79
N SER A 153 13.06 -6.57 -5.37
CA SER A 153 12.40 -6.14 -6.62
C SER A 153 12.75 -6.90 -7.93
N ALA A 154 13.52 -7.99 -7.85
CA ALA A 154 14.09 -8.68 -9.01
C ALA A 154 13.52 -10.09 -9.25
N GLY A 155 12.54 -10.55 -8.45
CA GLY A 155 11.91 -11.86 -8.62
C GLY A 155 12.81 -13.06 -8.36
N THR A 156 14.10 -12.83 -8.07
CA THR A 156 14.94 -13.80 -7.37
C THR A 156 14.28 -14.08 -6.03
N MET A 157 13.88 -15.34 -5.81
CA MET A 157 13.65 -15.85 -4.46
C MET A 157 14.84 -15.40 -3.62
N ALA A 158 14.61 -14.62 -2.57
CA ALA A 158 15.66 -14.35 -1.60
C ALA A 158 16.13 -15.73 -1.13
N GLY A 159 17.43 -16.00 -1.25
CA GLY A 159 17.95 -17.34 -1.08
C GLY A 159 17.56 -17.90 0.28
N GLU A 160 17.18 -19.17 0.29
CA GLU A 160 16.98 -20.07 1.44
C GLU A 160 17.62 -19.50 2.72
N GLY A 161 16.88 -18.69 3.49
CA GLY A 161 17.45 -17.93 4.62
C GLY A 161 16.71 -16.69 5.10
N SER A 162 16.32 -15.76 4.24
CA SER A 162 16.27 -14.35 4.68
C SER A 162 14.89 -13.80 5.11
N GLY A 163 14.78 -13.26 6.34
CA GLY A 163 13.54 -12.72 6.89
C GLY A 163 13.69 -11.72 8.07
N TYR A 164 12.56 -11.45 8.73
CA TYR A 164 12.43 -10.64 9.94
C TYR A 164 11.52 -11.35 10.95
N HIS A 165 11.81 -11.24 12.25
CA HIS A 165 10.95 -11.70 13.34
C HIS A 165 10.76 -10.57 14.37
N PHE A 166 9.74 -10.68 15.22
CA PHE A 166 9.52 -9.73 16.31
C PHE A 166 10.61 -9.86 17.38
N SER A 167 11.07 -8.72 17.93
CA SER A 167 11.91 -8.72 19.12
C SER A 167 11.18 -9.34 20.31
N SER A 168 11.91 -9.76 21.34
CA SER A 168 11.34 -10.43 22.53
C SER A 168 10.34 -9.59 23.34
N ASP A 169 10.26 -8.28 23.05
CA ASP A 169 9.32 -7.33 23.62
C ASP A 169 8.23 -6.87 22.62
N GLY A 170 8.20 -7.40 21.39
CA GLY A 170 7.28 -7.04 20.32
C GLY A 170 7.55 -5.69 19.64
N GLN A 171 8.42 -4.84 20.18
CA GLN A 171 8.54 -3.43 19.81
C GLN A 171 9.44 -3.15 18.60
N SER A 172 10.01 -4.16 17.95
CA SER A 172 10.83 -4.01 16.74
C SER A 172 10.87 -5.27 15.88
N LEU A 173 11.16 -5.13 14.58
CA LEU A 173 11.43 -6.26 13.69
C LEU A 173 12.94 -6.47 13.55
N ILE A 174 13.42 -7.59 14.08
CA ILE A 174 14.83 -8.03 14.00
C ILE A 174 15.02 -8.82 12.71
N LYS A 175 15.99 -8.40 11.88
CA LYS A 175 16.40 -9.18 10.71
C LYS A 175 17.09 -10.46 11.16
N ASP A 176 16.65 -11.60 10.62
CA ASP A 176 17.33 -12.88 10.75
C ASP A 176 17.52 -13.50 9.35
N ASP A 177 18.68 -14.12 9.14
CA ASP A 177 19.03 -14.79 7.88
C ASP A 177 18.94 -16.32 8.03
N SER A 178 18.03 -16.80 8.91
CA SER A 178 17.70 -18.21 9.10
C SER A 178 16.45 -18.64 8.31
N ASP A 179 16.58 -19.68 7.49
CA ASP A 179 15.43 -20.25 6.77
C ASP A 179 14.62 -21.11 7.73
N SER A 180 13.35 -20.76 7.92
CA SER A 180 12.44 -21.60 8.70
C SER A 180 11.74 -22.68 7.87
N GLY A 181 11.74 -22.55 6.54
CA GLY A 181 10.99 -23.43 5.64
C GLY A 181 9.46 -23.40 5.85
N ALA A 182 8.94 -22.43 6.60
CA ALA A 182 7.52 -22.34 6.91
C ALA A 182 6.68 -21.89 5.71
N GLU A 183 5.44 -22.38 5.63
CA GLU A 183 4.52 -21.98 4.56
C GLU A 183 4.08 -20.52 4.72
N LYS A 184 3.86 -19.85 3.59
CA LYS A 184 3.30 -18.50 3.55
C LYS A 184 1.84 -18.50 4.04
N ALA A 185 1.50 -17.57 4.91
CA ALA A 185 0.14 -17.41 5.40
C ALA A 185 -0.81 -16.84 4.32
N ASP A 186 -2.04 -17.36 4.25
CA ASP A 186 -3.11 -16.76 3.44
C ASP A 186 -3.66 -15.51 4.14
N LEU A 187 -3.37 -14.35 3.53
CA LEU A 187 -3.84 -13.03 3.97
C LEU A 187 -5.31 -12.76 3.57
N SER A 188 -5.93 -13.57 2.71
CA SER A 188 -7.21 -13.24 2.06
C SER A 188 -8.38 -13.08 3.05
N ASN A 189 -8.36 -13.84 4.14
CA ASN A 189 -9.47 -13.94 5.11
C ASN A 189 -9.22 -13.15 6.41
N TRP A 190 -8.32 -12.15 6.41
CA TRP A 190 -7.90 -11.42 7.62
C TRP A 190 -8.83 -10.30 8.08
N GLY A 191 -10.07 -10.21 7.57
CA GLY A 191 -11.06 -9.22 8.04
C GLY A 191 -10.73 -7.77 7.69
N TRP A 192 -10.01 -7.56 6.58
CA TRP A 192 -9.54 -6.25 6.09
C TRP A 192 -10.64 -5.19 6.04
N LYS A 193 -10.34 -4.02 6.62
CA LYS A 193 -11.15 -2.79 6.55
C LYS A 193 -10.56 -1.86 5.48
N ASP A 194 -11.41 -1.23 4.67
CA ASP A 194 -10.98 -0.21 3.71
C ASP A 194 -10.50 1.05 4.43
N LEU A 195 -9.30 1.53 4.12
CA LEU A 195 -8.78 2.77 4.69
C LEU A 195 -9.72 3.95 4.39
N SER A 196 -10.35 3.98 3.21
CA SER A 196 -11.31 5.02 2.81
C SER A 196 -12.70 4.92 3.45
N SER A 197 -12.92 4.01 4.40
CA SER A 197 -14.28 3.74 4.95
C SER A 197 -14.64 4.50 6.22
N ALA A 198 -13.73 5.27 6.83
CA ALA A 198 -14.12 6.24 7.86
C ALA A 198 -14.46 7.59 7.20
N SER A 199 -15.70 8.04 7.40
CA SER A 199 -16.16 9.41 7.12
C SER A 199 -16.20 9.88 5.67
N THR A 200 -17.12 9.33 4.88
CA THR A 200 -18.30 10.11 4.42
C THR A 200 -19.42 9.12 4.04
N GLU A 201 -20.66 9.39 4.44
CA GLU A 201 -21.81 8.61 3.97
C GLU A 201 -21.89 8.59 2.44
N SER A 202 -22.54 7.57 1.88
CA SER A 202 -22.75 7.39 0.43
C SER A 202 -23.47 8.59 -0.21
N SER A 203 -22.68 9.61 -0.55
CA SER A 203 -23.05 10.64 -1.48
C SER A 203 -23.18 9.98 -2.84
N THR A 204 -24.40 9.54 -3.14
CA THR A 204 -24.80 9.13 -4.48
C THR A 204 -24.28 10.20 -5.43
N ALA A 205 -23.40 9.81 -6.36
CA ALA A 205 -22.72 10.73 -7.26
C ALA A 205 -23.71 11.28 -8.32
N SER A 206 -24.64 12.11 -7.86
CA SER A 206 -25.34 13.07 -8.68
C SER A 206 -24.28 13.88 -9.41
N GLN A 207 -24.43 13.92 -10.73
CA GLN A 207 -23.58 14.69 -11.64
C GLN A 207 -23.75 16.19 -11.35
N THR A 208 -23.07 16.65 -10.32
CA THR A 208 -23.01 18.05 -9.95
C THR A 208 -21.89 18.65 -10.78
N GLN A 209 -22.20 19.62 -11.64
CA GLN A 209 -21.22 20.27 -12.52
C GLN A 209 -20.03 20.77 -11.70
N THR A 210 -18.86 20.18 -11.95
CA THR A 210 -17.62 20.56 -11.29
C THR A 210 -17.16 21.91 -11.85
N SER A 211 -17.53 23.00 -11.19
CA SER A 211 -17.01 24.33 -11.50
C SER A 211 -15.48 24.29 -11.55
N SER A 212 -14.90 24.69 -12.70
CA SER A 212 -13.46 24.64 -12.97
C SER A 212 -12.56 24.97 -11.78
N SER A 213 -11.94 23.92 -11.21
CA SER A 213 -10.75 24.09 -10.38
C SER A 213 -9.56 24.45 -11.28
N ALA A 214 -8.56 25.15 -10.74
CA ALA A 214 -7.31 25.39 -11.47
C ALA A 214 -6.45 24.11 -11.49
N LEU A 215 -5.57 23.97 -12.49
CA LEU A 215 -4.48 22.98 -12.43
C LEU A 215 -3.62 23.29 -11.20
N LYS A 216 -3.34 22.28 -10.36
CA LYS A 216 -2.52 22.45 -9.16
C LYS A 216 -1.12 21.87 -9.41
N PRO A 217 -0.06 22.70 -9.55
CA PRO A 217 1.29 22.24 -9.85
C PRO A 217 1.82 21.20 -8.85
N ASP A 218 1.46 21.32 -7.57
CA ASP A 218 1.88 20.38 -6.52
C ASP A 218 1.23 18.99 -6.66
N GLU A 219 -0.02 18.91 -7.13
CA GLU A 219 -0.64 17.61 -7.49
C GLU A 219 0.10 16.98 -8.68
N LEU A 220 0.26 17.75 -9.77
CA LEU A 220 0.86 17.28 -11.02
C LEU A 220 2.32 16.82 -10.81
N LYS A 221 3.08 17.53 -9.96
CA LYS A 221 4.46 17.18 -9.58
C LYS A 221 4.54 15.84 -8.86
N ASN A 222 3.53 15.52 -8.05
CA ASN A 222 3.42 14.27 -7.31
C ASN A 222 2.76 13.15 -8.14
N GLY A 223 2.64 13.32 -9.46
CA GLY A 223 2.04 12.35 -10.38
C GLY A 223 0.50 12.32 -10.38
N ASN A 224 -0.14 13.18 -9.58
CA ASN A 224 -1.58 13.25 -9.44
C ASN A 224 -2.20 14.19 -10.49
N TYR A 225 -3.13 13.66 -11.28
CA TYR A 225 -3.81 14.34 -12.39
C TYR A 225 -5.21 14.84 -12.03
N LYS A 226 -5.66 14.75 -10.77
CA LYS A 226 -7.06 15.02 -10.37
C LYS A 226 -7.48 16.45 -10.69
N SER A 227 -6.64 17.47 -10.47
CA SER A 227 -6.93 18.84 -10.94
C SER A 227 -7.01 19.00 -12.47
N ALA A 228 -6.52 18.04 -13.26
CA ALA A 228 -6.67 18.00 -14.72
C ALA A 228 -7.94 17.26 -15.20
N VAL A 229 -8.66 16.55 -14.31
CA VAL A 229 -9.95 15.90 -14.63
C VAL A 229 -10.94 16.91 -15.17
N GLY A 230 -11.62 16.56 -16.26
CA GLY A 230 -12.56 17.43 -16.96
C GLY A 230 -12.45 17.32 -18.47
N THR A 231 -13.25 18.12 -19.17
CA THR A 231 -13.28 18.21 -20.63
C THR A 231 -12.50 19.44 -21.08
N TRP A 232 -11.63 19.23 -22.06
CA TRP A 232 -10.75 20.24 -22.63
C TRP A 232 -11.00 20.33 -24.14
N LYS A 233 -11.08 21.54 -24.69
CA LYS A 233 -11.46 21.77 -26.09
C LYS A 233 -10.50 22.73 -26.79
N SER A 234 -10.08 22.37 -28.00
CA SER A 234 -9.27 23.20 -28.90
C SER A 234 -10.14 24.17 -29.71
N SER A 235 -9.51 25.23 -30.23
CA SER A 235 -10.15 26.22 -31.12
C SER A 235 -10.79 25.61 -32.36
N ASN A 236 -10.21 24.53 -32.91
CA ASN A 236 -10.75 23.78 -34.05
C ASN A 236 -11.92 22.83 -33.67
N GLY A 237 -12.28 22.77 -32.40
CA GLY A 237 -13.41 21.99 -31.90
C GLY A 237 -13.07 20.58 -31.42
N GLN A 238 -11.83 20.10 -31.58
CA GLN A 238 -11.39 18.82 -31.01
C GLN A 238 -11.50 18.83 -29.48
N THR A 239 -11.76 17.66 -28.88
CA THR A 239 -11.88 17.49 -27.44
C THR A 239 -10.92 16.43 -26.91
N ILE A 240 -10.39 16.69 -25.72
CA ILE A 240 -9.66 15.77 -24.85
C ILE A 240 -10.42 15.70 -23.53
N LYS A 241 -10.55 14.51 -22.94
CA LYS A 241 -11.20 14.36 -21.62
C LYS A 241 -10.37 13.48 -20.70
N ILE A 242 -10.13 13.98 -19.50
CA ILE A 242 -9.44 13.28 -18.41
C ILE A 242 -10.50 12.91 -17.40
N THR A 243 -10.67 11.62 -17.11
CA THR A 243 -11.73 11.13 -16.21
C THR A 243 -11.20 10.82 -14.82
N SER A 244 -12.06 10.88 -13.80
CA SER A 244 -11.68 10.66 -12.40
C SER A 244 -11.24 9.23 -12.07
N ASP A 245 -11.59 8.26 -12.92
CA ASP A 245 -11.23 6.83 -12.88
C ASP A 245 -9.97 6.49 -13.71
N GLY A 246 -9.21 7.51 -14.15
CA GLY A 246 -7.89 7.32 -14.75
C GLY A 246 -7.90 6.99 -16.24
N GLN A 247 -8.97 7.35 -16.96
CA GLN A 247 -9.01 7.25 -18.41
C GLN A 247 -8.68 8.58 -19.08
N PHE A 248 -8.08 8.48 -20.27
CA PHE A 248 -7.77 9.57 -21.17
C PHE A 248 -8.50 9.35 -22.49
N GLU A 249 -9.51 10.17 -22.75
CA GLU A 249 -10.22 10.20 -24.02
C GLU A 249 -9.51 11.18 -24.96
N LEU A 250 -8.76 10.64 -25.92
CA LEU A 250 -8.05 11.38 -26.97
C LEU A 250 -8.67 11.03 -28.32
N TRP A 251 -9.20 12.03 -29.03
CA TRP A 251 -9.77 11.89 -30.38
C TRP A 251 -10.82 10.76 -30.54
N GLY A 252 -11.57 10.46 -29.48
CA GLY A 252 -12.60 9.41 -29.47
C GLY A 252 -12.10 8.01 -29.08
N HIS A 253 -10.80 7.85 -28.79
CA HIS A 253 -10.21 6.64 -28.23
C HIS A 253 -9.96 6.82 -26.73
N THR A 254 -10.18 5.76 -25.95
CA THR A 254 -9.99 5.76 -24.49
C THR A 254 -8.75 4.95 -24.13
N TYR A 255 -7.80 5.62 -23.47
CA TYR A 255 -6.54 5.03 -23.02
C TYR A 255 -6.45 5.09 -21.49
N PRO A 256 -5.95 4.04 -20.80
CA PRO A 256 -5.56 4.17 -19.41
C PRO A 256 -4.42 5.18 -19.31
N ILE A 257 -4.52 6.15 -18.39
CA ILE A 257 -3.36 6.99 -18.07
C ILE A 257 -2.30 6.09 -17.41
N ASN A 258 -1.02 6.37 -17.64
CA ASN A 258 0.12 5.60 -17.13
C ASN A 258 0.80 6.33 -15.95
N LYS A 259 1.13 7.61 -16.15
CA LYS A 259 1.70 8.51 -15.13
C LYS A 259 1.63 9.98 -15.56
N VAL A 260 1.80 10.87 -14.60
CA VAL A 260 2.19 12.28 -14.82
C VAL A 260 3.60 12.48 -14.28
N THR A 261 4.45 13.19 -15.03
CA THR A 261 5.82 13.55 -14.61
C THR A 261 6.16 14.97 -15.03
N GLN A 262 6.97 15.68 -14.25
CA GLN A 262 7.49 16.99 -14.67
C GLN A 262 8.22 16.89 -16.02
N ASN A 263 7.96 17.84 -16.91
CA ASN A 263 8.62 17.94 -18.21
C ASN A 263 10.13 18.20 -18.01
N GLN A 264 10.95 17.45 -18.74
CA GLN A 264 12.42 17.46 -18.62
C GLN A 264 13.11 18.73 -19.18
N TYR A 265 12.39 19.53 -19.97
CA TYR A 265 12.91 20.73 -20.64
C TYR A 265 12.29 22.03 -20.10
N VAL A 266 11.02 22.00 -19.65
CA VAL A 266 10.29 23.18 -19.18
C VAL A 266 9.76 22.99 -17.77
N SER A 267 10.31 23.75 -16.82
CA SER A 267 9.88 23.70 -15.42
C SER A 267 8.46 24.23 -15.25
N GLY A 268 7.66 23.54 -14.44
CA GLY A 268 6.24 23.85 -14.21
C GLY A 268 5.27 23.29 -15.26
N ILE A 269 5.76 22.58 -16.29
CA ILE A 269 4.94 21.79 -17.22
C ILE A 269 5.04 20.32 -16.83
N TYR A 270 3.98 19.55 -17.05
CA TYR A 270 3.90 18.15 -16.67
C TYR A 270 3.40 17.29 -17.82
N SER A 271 4.19 16.31 -18.23
CA SER A 271 3.83 15.34 -19.25
C SER A 271 2.90 14.28 -18.67
N LEU A 272 1.69 14.16 -19.22
CA LEU A 272 0.76 13.06 -18.99
C LEU A 272 1.04 11.99 -20.06
N THR A 273 1.43 10.80 -19.63
CA THR A 273 1.59 9.64 -20.52
C THR A 273 0.44 8.67 -20.31
N TYR A 274 -0.02 8.03 -21.38
CA TYR A 274 -1.07 7.03 -21.39
C TYR A 274 -0.57 5.73 -22.03
N VAL A 275 -1.25 4.61 -21.76
CA VAL A 275 -0.93 3.30 -22.31
C VAL A 275 -1.61 3.14 -23.67
N ASP A 276 -0.83 3.30 -24.75
CA ASP A 276 -1.23 2.91 -26.10
C ASP A 276 -0.77 1.47 -26.40
N SER A 277 -1.47 0.81 -27.31
CA SER A 277 -1.08 -0.48 -27.88
C SER A 277 -0.02 -0.38 -28.97
N ASP A 278 0.19 0.81 -29.54
CA ASP A 278 1.20 1.06 -30.57
C ASP A 278 2.54 1.56 -29.93
N PRO A 279 3.69 0.89 -30.16
CA PRO A 279 4.98 1.33 -29.65
C PRO A 279 5.58 2.54 -30.41
N THR A 280 4.93 3.05 -31.46
CA THR A 280 5.44 4.10 -32.35
C THR A 280 4.63 5.40 -32.32
N GLY A 281 4.85 6.20 -31.27
CA GLY A 281 4.61 7.65 -31.32
C GLY A 281 3.32 8.15 -30.68
N ASN A 282 3.19 7.96 -29.36
CA ASN A 282 2.16 8.65 -28.57
C ASN A 282 2.27 10.18 -28.78
N THR A 283 1.14 10.88 -28.91
CA THR A 283 1.14 12.34 -28.94
C THR A 283 1.51 12.87 -27.56
N PRO A 284 2.54 13.73 -27.41
CA PRO A 284 2.87 14.37 -26.14
C PRO A 284 1.66 15.14 -25.62
N ILE A 285 1.25 14.83 -24.38
CA ILE A 285 0.18 15.54 -23.67
C ILE A 285 0.84 16.29 -22.53
N GLU A 286 0.84 17.60 -22.60
CA GLU A 286 1.47 18.47 -21.61
C GLU A 286 0.40 19.28 -20.88
N LEU A 287 0.34 19.07 -19.57
CA LEU A 287 -0.48 19.84 -18.65
C LEU A 287 0.29 21.11 -18.30
N CYS A 288 -0.24 22.25 -18.71
CA CYS A 288 0.40 23.55 -18.61
C CYS A 288 -0.43 24.47 -17.70
N PRO A 289 -0.06 24.60 -16.40
CA PRO A 289 -0.73 25.50 -15.48
C PRO A 289 -0.68 26.96 -15.93
N LYS A 290 -1.70 27.72 -15.51
CA LYS A 290 -1.82 29.16 -15.70
C LYS A 290 -0.54 29.90 -15.27
N GLY A 291 -0.08 30.80 -16.13
CA GLY A 291 1.13 31.60 -15.93
C GLY A 291 2.44 30.91 -16.33
N VAL A 292 2.44 29.59 -16.52
CA VAL A 292 3.62 28.85 -17.00
C VAL A 292 3.75 29.04 -18.52
N ARG A 293 4.94 29.42 -19.00
CA ARG A 293 5.27 29.48 -20.43
C ARG A 293 5.83 28.14 -20.90
N ASP A 294 5.44 27.71 -22.09
CA ASP A 294 5.87 26.47 -22.76
C ASP A 294 6.95 26.68 -23.83
N GLY A 295 7.44 27.92 -23.98
CA GLY A 295 8.39 28.29 -25.02
C GLY A 295 7.73 28.68 -26.36
N SER A 296 6.40 28.61 -26.44
CA SER A 296 5.61 29.11 -27.56
C SER A 296 4.81 30.36 -27.16
N ASP A 297 4.48 31.18 -28.15
CA ASP A 297 3.59 32.34 -28.00
C ASP A 297 2.17 32.06 -28.57
N ALA A 298 1.89 30.83 -29.04
CA ALA A 298 0.60 30.45 -29.62
C ALA A 298 -0.47 30.01 -28.59
N GLY A 299 -0.09 29.82 -27.32
CA GLY A 299 -0.99 29.43 -26.23
C GLY A 299 -1.37 30.61 -25.32
N ASP A 300 -2.62 30.64 -24.85
CA ASP A 300 -3.08 31.61 -23.84
C ASP A 300 -2.54 31.23 -22.45
N ASN A 301 -1.33 31.70 -22.17
CA ASN A 301 -0.64 31.53 -20.90
C ASN A 301 -1.38 32.16 -19.69
N SER A 302 -2.48 32.91 -19.89
CA SER A 302 -3.32 33.43 -18.79
C SER A 302 -4.33 32.40 -18.24
N LYS A 303 -4.39 31.21 -18.86
CA LYS A 303 -5.26 30.09 -18.52
C LYS A 303 -4.46 28.80 -18.31
N ASP A 304 -5.09 27.87 -17.60
CA ASP A 304 -4.71 26.46 -17.66
C ASP A 304 -5.01 25.92 -19.06
N ARG A 305 -4.10 25.10 -19.58
CA ARG A 305 -4.23 24.51 -20.93
C ARG A 305 -3.59 23.13 -20.98
N ILE A 306 -4.06 22.31 -21.91
CA ILE A 306 -3.36 21.10 -22.35
C ILE A 306 -2.77 21.39 -23.72
N LEU A 307 -1.46 21.16 -23.88
CA LEU A 307 -0.80 21.15 -25.19
C LEU A 307 -0.72 19.69 -25.67
N ALA A 308 -1.26 19.42 -26.87
CA ALA A 308 -1.27 18.08 -27.46
C ALA A 308 -0.80 18.13 -28.92
N THR A 309 0.50 17.96 -29.16
CA THR A 309 1.09 17.99 -30.50
C THR A 309 2.44 17.27 -30.57
N ASN A 310 2.73 16.70 -31.75
CA ASN A 310 4.05 16.16 -32.12
C ASN A 310 4.94 17.18 -32.86
N GLY A 311 4.39 18.35 -33.21
CA GLY A 311 5.04 19.36 -34.04
C GLY A 311 5.24 20.70 -33.33
N MET A 312 5.56 21.74 -34.10
CA MET A 312 5.59 23.11 -33.57
C MET A 312 4.19 23.52 -33.08
N PRO A 313 4.01 24.00 -31.84
CA PRO A 313 2.70 24.37 -31.31
C PRO A 313 2.03 25.48 -32.13
N SER A 314 0.76 25.26 -32.46
CA SER A 314 -0.17 26.24 -33.05
C SER A 314 -1.33 26.49 -32.09
N GLU A 315 -2.17 27.51 -32.33
CA GLU A 315 -3.37 27.76 -31.50
C GLU A 315 -4.27 26.51 -31.36
N GLU A 316 -4.38 25.73 -32.43
CA GLU A 316 -5.16 24.47 -32.47
C GLU A 316 -4.54 23.33 -31.64
N SER A 317 -3.26 23.44 -31.28
CA SER A 317 -2.57 22.47 -30.42
C SER A 317 -2.95 22.62 -28.94
N TYR A 318 -3.61 23.72 -28.57
CA TYR A 318 -3.99 24.05 -27.20
C TYR A 318 -5.46 23.79 -26.92
N PHE A 319 -5.71 23.05 -25.85
CA PHE A 319 -7.03 22.70 -25.36
C PHE A 319 -7.29 23.42 -24.04
N TYR A 320 -8.43 24.07 -23.91
CA TYR A 320 -8.84 24.82 -22.72
C TYR A 320 -10.06 24.16 -22.08
N ARG A 321 -10.15 24.24 -20.75
CA ARG A 321 -11.24 23.64 -19.97
C ARG A 321 -12.60 24.21 -20.37
N VAL A 322 -13.63 23.37 -20.46
CA VAL A 322 -15.00 23.75 -20.87
C VAL A 322 -16.10 23.39 -19.86
N ASP A 323 -15.74 22.87 -18.68
CA ASP A 323 -16.63 22.61 -17.53
C ASP A 323 -16.52 23.66 -16.40
#